data_AF-G8EGK5-F1
#
_entry.id   AF-G8EGK5-F1
#
_cell.length_a   1.000
_cell.length_b   1.000
_cell.length_c   1.000
_cell.angle_alpha   90.00
_cell.angle_beta   90.00
_cell.angle_gamma   90.00
#
_symmetry.space_group_name_H-M   'P 1'
#
loop_
_entity.id
_entity.type
_entity.pdbx_description
1 polymer ?
#
loop_
_entity_poly.entity_id
_entity_poly.type
_entity_poly.pdbx_seq_one_letter_code
_entity_poly.pdbx_strand_id
1 'polypeptide(L)'
;DDKKSFTSIVRYGEIKDNGDRYTLSIKSENLHYFTRYAYNGRGAELSDLLYFNNKLYSIDDKTGIIFEVKHGGDLIPWVILSNGDGNQKDGFKAEWATVKGDKLIVGSTGMPWFDEKAAKLNTNGLWVKEITAEGEVTNINWKSQYSKVKNAMG
;
A
#
# COMPACT_ATOMS: atom_id res chain seq x y z
N ASP A 1 -4.78 8.60 -30.16
CA ASP A 1 -5.37 7.74 -29.11
C ASP A 1 -4.44 7.59 -27.93
N ASP A 2 -4.42 8.61 -27.07
CA ASP A 2 -3.61 8.59 -25.85
C ASP A 2 -4.38 7.87 -24.75
N LYS A 3 -4.23 6.55 -24.71
CA LYS A 3 -4.91 5.67 -23.77
C LYS A 3 -4.28 5.85 -22.39
N LYS A 4 -4.87 6.75 -21.58
CA LYS A 4 -4.52 7.11 -20.18
C LYS A 4 -3.65 6.07 -19.48
N SER A 5 -2.43 6.48 -19.13
CA SER A 5 -1.50 5.76 -18.26
C SER A 5 -1.23 6.57 -17.00
N PHE A 6 -0.97 5.86 -15.91
CA PHE A 6 -0.61 6.42 -14.61
C PHE A 6 0.78 5.93 -14.25
N THR A 7 1.62 6.80 -13.69
CA THR A 7 3.05 6.53 -13.54
C THR A 7 3.53 6.89 -12.14
N SER A 8 4.32 6.00 -11.55
CA SER A 8 5.17 6.24 -10.40
C SER A 8 6.65 6.20 -10.80
N ILE A 9 7.54 6.66 -9.92
CA ILE A 9 8.99 6.64 -10.12
C ILE A 9 9.62 5.77 -9.05
N VAL A 10 10.43 4.81 -9.47
CA VAL A 10 11.30 4.02 -8.58
C VAL A 10 12.74 4.43 -8.82
N ARG A 11 13.46 4.70 -7.73
CA ARG A 11 14.89 4.97 -7.74
C ARG A 11 15.63 3.87 -7.01
N TYR A 12 16.69 3.37 -7.64
CA TYR A 12 17.56 2.37 -7.06
C TYR A 12 18.78 3.06 -6.44
N GLY A 13 19.30 2.49 -5.37
CA GLY A 13 20.46 3.01 -4.67
C GLY A 13 21.11 1.94 -3.81
N GLU A 14 22.14 2.35 -3.09
CA GLU A 14 22.87 1.54 -2.14
C GLU A 14 22.88 2.25 -0.79
N ILE A 15 22.60 1.50 0.27
CA ILE A 15 22.88 1.92 1.64
C ILE A 15 24.11 1.15 2.12
N LYS A 16 25.12 1.88 2.57
CA LYS A 16 26.35 1.31 3.11
C LYS A 16 26.44 1.60 4.60
N ASP A 17 26.65 0.56 5.39
CA ASP A 17 27.00 0.65 6.80
C ASP A 17 28.49 0.99 6.94
N ASN A 18 28.82 2.08 7.66
CA ASN A 18 30.19 2.47 7.95
C ASN A 18 30.51 2.42 9.46
N GLY A 19 29.72 1.67 10.24
CA GLY A 19 29.84 1.58 11.71
C GLY A 19 28.95 2.61 12.40
N ASP A 20 29.44 3.84 12.54
CA ASP A 20 28.71 4.89 13.29
C ASP A 20 27.63 5.60 12.44
N ARG A 21 27.73 5.49 11.11
CA ARG A 21 26.87 6.20 10.16
C ARG A 21 26.59 5.36 8.92
N TYR A 22 25.42 5.58 8.32
CA TYR A 22 25.07 5.05 7.01
C TYR A 22 25.36 6.07 5.91
N THR A 23 25.83 5.60 4.77
CA THR A 23 25.92 6.38 3.53
C THR A 23 24.86 5.89 2.55
N LEU A 24 24.05 6.81 2.03
CA LEU A 24 23.05 6.52 0.99
C LEU A 24 23.53 7.09 -0.35
N SER A 25 23.62 6.24 -1.35
CA SER A 25 23.93 6.60 -2.74
C SER A 25 22.76 6.24 -3.64
N ILE A 26 22.09 7.22 -4.23
CA ILE A 26 20.94 7.00 -5.13
C ILE A 26 21.41 7.17 -6.58
N LYS A 27 21.04 6.23 -7.46
CA LYS A 27 21.29 6.36 -8.91
C LYS A 27 20.52 7.58 -9.45
N SER A 28 21.12 8.29 -10.39
CA SER A 28 20.50 9.47 -11.01
C SER A 28 19.29 9.15 -11.89
N GLU A 29 19.18 7.90 -12.34
CA GLU A 29 18.12 7.43 -13.22
C GLU A 29 16.78 7.31 -12.48
N ASN A 30 15.73 7.89 -13.08
CA ASN A 30 14.35 7.62 -12.71
C ASN A 30 13.83 6.47 -13.56
N LEU A 31 13.45 5.37 -12.93
CA LEU A 31 12.73 4.32 -13.62
C LEU A 31 11.23 4.56 -13.47
N HIS A 32 10.55 4.67 -14.60
CA HIS A 32 9.13 4.92 -14.67
C HIS A 32 8.36 3.60 -14.61
N TYR A 33 7.47 3.48 -13.64
CA TYR A 33 6.62 2.32 -13.44
C TYR A 33 5.19 2.73 -13.74
N PHE A 34 4.56 2.11 -14.73
CA PHE A 34 3.25 2.55 -15.19
C PHE A 34 2.20 1.47 -15.06
N THR A 35 0.95 1.91 -14.91
CA THR A 35 -0.23 1.06 -14.95
C THR A 35 -1.36 1.78 -15.68
N ARG A 36 -2.32 1.00 -16.17
CA ARG A 36 -3.58 1.51 -16.73
C ARG A 36 -4.76 1.25 -15.80
N TYR A 37 -4.54 0.48 -14.74
CA TYR A 37 -5.52 0.35 -13.68
C TYR A 37 -5.64 1.67 -12.96
N ALA A 38 -6.88 2.10 -12.78
CA ALA A 38 -7.19 3.35 -12.11
C ALA A 38 -8.58 3.28 -11.51
N TYR A 39 -8.76 4.02 -10.41
CA TYR A 39 -10.04 4.24 -9.78
C TYR A 39 -10.32 5.75 -9.79
N ASN A 40 -11.49 6.15 -10.33
CA ASN A 40 -11.87 7.55 -10.51
C ASN A 40 -10.78 8.41 -11.19
N GLY A 41 -10.11 7.83 -12.19
CA GLY A 41 -9.08 8.54 -12.96
C GLY A 41 -7.78 8.77 -12.19
N ARG A 42 -7.48 7.96 -11.17
CA ARG A 42 -6.23 7.99 -10.41
C ARG A 42 -5.67 6.57 -10.28
N GLY A 43 -4.36 6.41 -10.36
CA GLY A 43 -3.65 5.14 -10.24
C GLY A 43 -2.16 5.37 -10.12
N ALA A 44 -1.40 4.30 -9.90
CA ALA A 44 0.04 4.37 -9.61
C ALA A 44 0.39 5.28 -8.40
N GLU A 45 -0.57 5.50 -7.48
CA GLU A 45 -0.32 6.22 -6.23
C GLU A 45 0.18 5.23 -5.20
N LEU A 46 1.43 4.81 -5.40
CA LEU A 46 2.11 3.76 -4.64
C LEU A 46 2.49 4.27 -3.24
N SER A 47 1.94 3.64 -2.20
CA SER A 47 2.07 4.13 -0.82
C SER A 47 3.07 3.36 0.07
N ASP A 48 3.59 2.22 -0.38
CA ASP A 48 4.65 1.50 0.34
C ASP A 48 5.46 0.60 -0.62
N LEU A 49 6.62 0.11 -0.19
CA LEU A 49 7.49 -0.77 -0.96
C LEU A 49 8.16 -1.80 -0.04
N LEU A 50 7.90 -3.09 -0.27
CA LEU A 50 8.42 -4.15 0.59
C LEU A 50 8.69 -5.46 -0.15
N TYR A 51 9.49 -6.32 0.47
CA TYR A 51 9.79 -7.65 -0.03
C TYR A 51 8.95 -8.69 0.72
N PHE A 52 8.25 -9.54 -0.02
CA PHE A 52 7.41 -10.62 0.51
C PHE A 52 7.41 -11.79 -0.48
N ASN A 53 7.43 -13.03 0.00
CA ASN A 53 7.41 -14.25 -0.83
C ASN A 53 8.34 -14.19 -2.07
N ASN A 54 9.61 -13.81 -1.83
CA ASN A 54 10.68 -13.69 -2.83
C ASN A 54 10.41 -12.68 -3.96
N LYS A 55 9.54 -11.69 -3.72
CA LYS A 55 9.13 -10.69 -4.68
C LYS A 55 9.05 -9.31 -4.04
N LEU A 56 9.29 -8.27 -4.84
CA LEU A 56 9.11 -6.88 -4.43
C LEU A 56 7.67 -6.46 -4.74
N TYR A 57 6.99 -5.84 -3.78
CA TYR A 57 5.61 -5.41 -3.90
C TYR A 57 5.43 -3.94 -3.54
N SER A 58 4.43 -3.32 -4.16
CA SER A 58 3.93 -2.00 -3.82
C SER A 58 2.40 -1.97 -3.94
N ILE A 59 1.73 -1.08 -3.22
CA ILE A 59 0.26 -1.00 -3.18
C ILE A 59 -0.19 0.39 -3.63
N ASP A 60 -1.12 0.43 -4.60
CA ASP A 60 -1.75 1.67 -5.08
C ASP A 60 -2.95 2.03 -4.19
N ASP A 61 -2.89 3.17 -3.50
CA ASP A 61 -3.88 3.59 -2.50
C ASP A 61 -5.24 4.02 -3.09
N LYS A 62 -5.37 4.09 -4.42
CA LYS A 62 -6.64 4.39 -5.10
C LYS A 62 -7.36 3.15 -5.52
N THR A 63 -6.65 2.25 -6.18
CA THR A 63 -7.23 1.02 -6.71
C THR A 63 -7.29 -0.09 -5.67
N GLY A 64 -6.45 -0.01 -4.62
CA GLY A 64 -6.26 -1.10 -3.67
C GLY A 64 -5.50 -2.29 -4.26
N ILE A 65 -4.91 -2.15 -5.45
CA ILE A 65 -4.16 -3.22 -6.09
C ILE A 65 -2.75 -3.28 -5.50
N ILE A 66 -2.37 -4.48 -5.06
CA ILE A 66 -0.98 -4.85 -4.78
C ILE A 66 -0.34 -5.26 -6.11
N PHE A 67 0.73 -4.58 -6.50
CA PHE A 67 1.53 -4.88 -7.67
C PHE A 67 2.83 -5.54 -7.27
N GLU A 68 3.19 -6.63 -7.95
CA GLU A 68 4.59 -7.05 -8.01
C GLU A 68 5.37 -6.02 -8.83
N VAL A 69 6.44 -5.50 -8.25
CA VAL A 69 7.33 -4.49 -8.84
C VAL A 69 8.48 -5.23 -9.51
N LYS A 70 8.41 -5.37 -10.83
CA LYS A 70 9.46 -6.01 -11.63
C LYS A 70 10.44 -4.97 -12.14
N HIS A 71 11.73 -5.26 -12.02
CA HIS A 71 12.76 -4.40 -12.59
C HIS A 71 12.51 -4.15 -14.08
N GLY A 72 12.65 -2.91 -14.53
CA GLY A 72 12.36 -2.50 -15.92
C GLY A 72 11.08 -1.68 -16.09
N GLY A 73 10.31 -1.45 -15.03
CA GLY A 73 9.14 -0.54 -15.06
C GLY A 73 7.78 -1.24 -15.05
N ASP A 74 7.76 -2.56 -14.86
CA ASP A 74 6.52 -3.34 -14.90
C ASP A 74 5.87 -3.42 -13.50
N LEU A 75 4.60 -3.03 -13.45
CA LEU A 75 3.71 -3.24 -12.30
C LEU A 75 2.74 -4.37 -12.63
N ILE A 76 2.97 -5.55 -12.09
CA ILE A 76 2.15 -6.74 -12.36
C ILE A 76 1.08 -6.88 -11.27
N PRO A 77 -0.22 -6.73 -11.57
CA PRO A 77 -1.28 -6.88 -10.56
C PRO A 77 -1.24 -8.28 -9.94
N TRP A 78 -1.33 -8.37 -8.62
CA TRP A 78 -1.36 -9.63 -7.90
C TRP A 78 -2.67 -9.83 -7.13
N VAL A 79 -2.98 -8.93 -6.19
CA VAL A 79 -4.18 -8.98 -5.33
C VAL A 79 -4.85 -7.62 -5.34
N ILE A 80 -6.18 -7.58 -5.31
CA ILE A 80 -6.96 -6.35 -5.12
C ILE A 80 -7.62 -6.36 -3.74
N LEU A 81 -7.49 -5.24 -3.02
CA LEU A 81 -8.01 -5.06 -1.68
C LEU A 81 -9.21 -4.11 -1.73
N SER A 82 -10.41 -4.60 -1.46
CA SER A 82 -11.58 -3.74 -1.25
C SER A 82 -11.46 -2.98 0.07
N ASN A 83 -12.02 -1.77 0.15
CA ASN A 83 -11.91 -0.92 1.32
C ASN A 83 -12.53 -1.55 2.60
N GLY A 84 -12.23 -1.00 3.78
CA GLY A 84 -12.88 -1.34 5.05
C GLY A 84 -12.90 -2.83 5.39
N ASP A 85 -14.08 -3.38 5.60
CA ASP A 85 -14.33 -4.80 5.93
C ASP A 85 -14.19 -5.76 4.73
N GLY A 86 -13.88 -5.24 3.54
CA GLY A 86 -13.81 -6.00 2.30
C GLY A 86 -15.11 -6.01 1.50
N ASN A 87 -16.20 -5.43 2.01
CA ASN A 87 -17.48 -5.32 1.31
C ASN A 87 -17.76 -3.88 0.85
N GLN A 88 -16.78 -3.28 0.19
CA GLN A 88 -16.84 -1.89 -0.28
C GLN A 88 -16.62 -1.83 -1.80
N LYS A 89 -17.16 -0.78 -2.43
CA LYS A 89 -17.08 -0.60 -3.90
C LYS A 89 -15.77 0.05 -4.36
N ASP A 90 -15.06 0.67 -3.44
CA ASP A 90 -13.80 1.38 -3.64
C ASP A 90 -12.60 0.54 -3.18
N GLY A 91 -11.43 0.91 -3.71
CA GLY A 91 -10.15 0.31 -3.31
C GLY A 91 -9.78 0.67 -1.88
N PHE A 92 -9.09 -0.25 -1.21
CA PHE A 92 -8.53 -0.01 0.10
C PHE A 92 -7.43 1.05 0.01
N LYS A 93 -7.60 2.13 0.78
CA LYS A 93 -6.58 3.19 0.89
C LYS A 93 -5.43 2.70 1.75
N ALA A 94 -4.50 1.96 1.14
CA ALA A 94 -3.30 1.47 1.79
C ALA A 94 -2.32 2.61 2.06
N GLU A 95 -1.80 2.67 3.28
CA GLU A 95 -0.87 3.71 3.73
C GLU A 95 0.41 3.12 4.34
N TRP A 96 0.39 1.83 4.68
CA TRP A 96 1.54 1.09 5.17
C TRP A 96 1.39 -0.41 4.92
N ALA A 97 2.51 -1.10 4.85
CA ALA A 97 2.60 -2.54 4.77
C ALA A 97 3.78 -3.10 5.58
N THR A 98 3.65 -4.32 6.07
CA THR A 98 4.72 -5.05 6.75
C THR A 98 4.55 -6.55 6.56
N VAL A 99 5.57 -7.33 6.96
CA VAL A 99 5.52 -8.79 6.94
C VAL A 99 5.53 -9.29 8.38
N LYS A 100 4.60 -10.19 8.70
CA LYS A 100 4.56 -10.87 9.99
C LYS A 100 4.43 -12.38 9.76
N GLY A 101 5.48 -13.11 10.09
CA GLY A 101 5.55 -14.54 9.76
C GLY A 101 5.52 -14.75 8.25
N ASP A 102 4.58 -15.56 7.79
CA ASP A 102 4.34 -15.91 6.39
C ASP A 102 3.28 -15.01 5.71
N LYS A 103 2.89 -13.90 6.35
CA LYS A 103 1.80 -13.05 5.88
C LYS A 103 2.22 -11.62 5.63
N LEU A 104 1.68 -11.06 4.55
CA LEU A 104 1.71 -9.63 4.25
C LEU A 104 0.57 -8.94 5.00
N ILE A 105 0.89 -7.90 5.76
CA ILE A 105 -0.07 -7.09 6.50
C ILE A 105 -0.10 -5.70 5.87
N VAL A 106 -1.27 -5.25 5.42
CA VAL A 106 -1.46 -3.92 4.78
C VAL A 106 -2.51 -3.15 5.55
N GLY A 107 -2.19 -1.94 5.99
CA GLY A 107 -3.14 -1.08 6.71
C GLY A 107 -3.41 0.25 6.04
N SER A 108 -4.48 0.87 6.52
CA SER A 108 -4.91 2.21 6.11
C SER A 108 -4.44 3.26 7.12
N THR A 109 -5.06 4.44 7.09
CA THR A 109 -4.67 5.64 7.86
C THR A 109 -4.65 5.46 9.38
N GLY A 110 -5.31 4.43 9.91
CA GLY A 110 -5.41 4.21 11.36
C GLY A 110 -6.32 5.19 12.09
N MET A 111 -7.12 5.97 11.36
CA MET A 111 -8.05 6.95 11.93
C MET A 111 -9.41 6.93 11.24
N PRO A 112 -10.52 7.12 11.99
CA PRO A 112 -11.82 7.33 11.38
C PRO A 112 -11.90 8.74 10.79
N TRP A 113 -12.82 8.94 9.85
CA TRP A 113 -13.11 10.25 9.28
C TRP A 113 -14.63 10.45 9.21
N PHE A 114 -15.09 11.70 9.28
CA PHE A 114 -16.52 12.00 9.24
C PHE A 114 -16.96 12.22 7.79
N ASP A 115 -17.90 11.41 7.31
CA ASP A 115 -18.53 11.59 6.01
C ASP A 115 -19.67 12.59 6.13
N GLU A 116 -19.43 13.83 5.68
CA GLU A 116 -20.40 14.91 5.68
C GLU A 116 -21.65 14.57 4.85
N LYS A 117 -21.48 13.88 3.71
CA LYS A 117 -22.60 13.54 2.80
C LYS A 117 -23.50 12.48 3.41
N ALA A 118 -22.90 11.48 4.06
CA ALA A 118 -23.64 10.42 4.75
C ALA A 118 -24.03 10.80 6.19
N ALA A 119 -23.53 11.93 6.70
CA ALA A 119 -23.61 12.36 8.09
C ALA A 119 -23.22 11.26 9.10
N LYS A 120 -22.16 10.49 8.79
CA LYS A 120 -21.76 9.30 9.55
C LYS A 120 -20.25 9.22 9.72
N LEU A 121 -19.82 8.68 10.86
CA LEU A 121 -18.41 8.36 11.08
C LEU A 121 -18.03 7.12 10.27
N ASN A 122 -17.13 7.30 9.31
CA ASN A 122 -16.52 6.22 8.55
C ASN A 122 -15.33 5.66 9.33
N THR A 123 -15.24 4.33 9.40
CA THR A 123 -14.19 3.61 10.15
C THR A 123 -13.32 2.73 9.25
N ASN A 124 -13.42 2.86 7.92
CA ASN A 124 -12.69 2.04 6.97
C ASN A 124 -11.17 2.16 7.16
N GLY A 125 -10.68 3.35 7.55
CA GLY A 125 -9.28 3.59 7.89
C GLY A 125 -8.74 2.78 9.07
N LEU A 126 -9.61 2.12 9.85
CA LEU A 126 -9.25 1.28 11.00
C LEU A 126 -9.09 -0.20 10.66
N TRP A 127 -9.30 -0.59 9.41
CA TRP A 127 -9.16 -1.98 8.97
C TRP A 127 -7.74 -2.26 8.49
N VAL A 128 -7.36 -3.52 8.58
CA VAL A 128 -6.08 -4.07 8.10
C VAL A 128 -6.38 -5.31 7.28
N LYS A 129 -5.59 -5.52 6.22
CA LYS A 129 -5.64 -6.68 5.35
C LYS A 129 -4.47 -7.59 5.68
N GLU A 130 -4.76 -8.86 5.90
CA GLU A 130 -3.77 -9.91 6.08
C GLU A 130 -3.83 -10.83 4.86
N ILE A 131 -2.69 -10.98 4.16
CA ILE A 131 -2.61 -11.65 2.87
C ILE A 131 -1.60 -12.79 2.94
N THR A 132 -1.99 -13.99 2.49
CA THR A 132 -1.09 -15.16 2.38
C THR A 132 -0.19 -15.08 1.15
N ALA A 133 0.80 -15.97 1.06
CA ALA A 133 1.68 -16.09 -0.11
C ALA A 133 0.89 -16.43 -1.41
N GLU A 134 -0.24 -17.11 -1.27
CA GLU A 134 -1.15 -17.50 -2.34
C GLU A 134 -2.15 -16.38 -2.71
N GLY A 135 -2.19 -15.30 -1.92
CA GLY A 135 -3.04 -14.14 -2.18
C GLY A 135 -4.41 -14.19 -1.50
N GLU A 136 -4.63 -15.09 -0.54
CA GLU A 136 -5.87 -15.12 0.24
C GLU A 136 -5.92 -13.92 1.17
N VAL A 137 -7.05 -13.19 1.18
CA VAL A 137 -7.20 -11.94 1.95
C VAL A 137 -8.13 -12.13 3.13
N THR A 138 -7.65 -11.81 4.33
CA THR A 138 -8.45 -11.70 5.56
C THR A 138 -8.55 -10.23 5.98
N ASN A 139 -9.77 -9.77 6.26
CA ASN A 139 -10.05 -8.40 6.70
C ASN A 139 -10.16 -8.35 8.24
N ILE A 140 -9.30 -7.57 8.89
CA ILE A 140 -9.19 -7.53 10.35
C ILE A 140 -9.48 -6.12 10.85
N ASN A 141 -10.44 -5.99 11.76
CA ASN A 141 -10.74 -4.71 12.39
C ASN A 141 -9.70 -4.39 13.48
N TRP A 142 -8.90 -3.36 13.26
CA TRP A 142 -7.84 -2.92 14.18
C TRP A 142 -8.22 -1.73 15.05
N LYS A 143 -9.51 -1.35 15.12
CA LYS A 143 -9.99 -0.24 15.96
C LYS A 143 -9.44 -0.28 17.39
N SER A 144 -9.45 -1.45 18.03
CA SER A 144 -8.94 -1.61 19.39
C SER A 144 -7.42 -1.41 19.48
N GLN A 145 -6.66 -1.83 18.47
CA GLN A 145 -5.20 -1.68 18.45
C GLN A 145 -4.80 -0.22 18.19
N TYR A 146 -5.43 0.44 17.22
CA TYR A 146 -5.22 1.88 16.99
C TYR A 146 -5.61 2.71 18.22
N SER A 147 -6.68 2.32 18.93
CA SER A 147 -7.07 2.99 20.19
C SER A 147 -6.01 2.83 21.29
N LYS A 148 -5.40 1.65 21.43
CA LYS A 148 -4.31 1.42 22.38
C LYS A 148 -3.09 2.28 22.05
N VAL A 149 -2.69 2.33 20.78
CA VAL A 149 -1.58 3.18 20.32
C VAL A 149 -1.89 4.64 20.63
N LYS A 150 -3.08 5.13 20.24
CA LYS A 150 -3.52 6.49 20.54
C LYS A 150 -3.42 6.80 22.03
N ASN A 151 -3.99 5.96 22.89
CA ASN A 151 -4.00 6.18 24.34
C ASN A 151 -2.59 6.15 24.96
N ALA A 152 -1.67 5.38 24.40
CA ALA A 152 -0.28 5.33 24.86
C ALA A 152 0.51 6.61 24.51
N MET A 153 0.04 7.38 23.53
CA MET A 153 0.68 8.63 23.08
C MET A 153 0.23 9.87 23.88
N GLY A 154 -0.72 9.74 24.81
CA GLY A 154 -1.31 10.85 25.58
C GLY A 154 -2.46 11.55 24.88
#